data_AF-A0A2V7VM81-F1
#
_entry.id   AF-A0A2V7VM81-F1
#
_cell.length_a   1.000
_cell.length_b   1.000
_cell.length_c   1.000
_cell.angle_alpha   90.00
_cell.angle_beta   90.00
_cell.angle_gamma   90.00
#
_symmetry.space_group_name_H-M   'P 1'
#
loop_
_entity.id
_entity.type
_entity.pdbx_description
1 polymer ?
#
loop_
_entity_poly.entity_id
_entity_poly.type
_entity_poly.pdbx_seq_one_letter_code
_entity_poly.pdbx_strand_id
1 'polypeptide(L)'
;MKEWAAVLVLLMTGANRVAAEDWPQWRGPHGTGISTEKGIPARWGKEDVRWKVPVGGLGVSSPVVWGDRIFVTSQSGRGLRRAGSHPKLAQGEEGSAEKPLGAVAGATPGEA
;
A
#
# COMPACT_ATOMS: atom_id res chain seq x y z
N MET A 1 -15.82 39.16 29.49
CA MET A 1 -14.80 39.18 28.42
C MET A 1 -13.69 38.14 28.61
N LYS A 2 -13.22 37.85 29.83
CA LYS A 2 -12.18 36.80 30.08
C LYS A 2 -12.65 35.36 29.77
N GLU A 3 -13.89 35.02 30.10
CA GLU A 3 -14.50 33.70 29.85
C GLU A 3 -14.45 33.29 28.36
N TRP A 4 -14.72 34.26 27.48
CA TRP A 4 -14.79 34.06 26.03
C TRP A 4 -13.40 33.91 25.40
N ALA A 5 -12.39 34.57 25.99
CA ALA A 5 -11.01 34.42 25.57
C ALA A 5 -10.48 33.01 25.86
N ALA A 6 -10.86 32.39 26.98
CA ALA A 6 -10.46 31.02 27.32
C ALA A 6 -11.08 29.98 26.36
N VAL A 7 -12.36 30.16 26.00
CA VAL A 7 -13.06 29.29 25.05
C VAL A 7 -12.46 29.40 23.65
N LEU A 8 -12.12 30.61 23.19
CA LEU A 8 -11.46 30.83 21.90
C LEU A 8 -10.05 30.22 21.86
N VAL A 9 -9.26 30.34 22.93
CA VAL A 9 -7.94 29.71 23.04
C VAL A 9 -8.05 28.18 23.02
N LEU A 10 -9.04 27.61 23.72
CA LEU A 10 -9.28 26.16 23.74
C LEU A 10 -9.72 25.62 22.36
N LEU A 11 -10.53 26.39 21.62
CA LEU A 11 -10.92 26.08 20.24
C LEU A 11 -9.74 26.18 19.25
N MET A 12 -8.81 27.10 19.46
CA MET A 12 -7.62 27.26 18.60
C MET A 12 -6.58 26.14 18.79
N THR A 13 -6.53 25.50 19.96
CA THR A 13 -5.61 24.37 20.24
C THR A 13 -6.06 23.02 19.68
N GLY A 14 -7.25 22.93 19.08
CA GLY A 14 -7.94 21.67 18.78
C GLY A 14 -7.56 20.93 17.50
N ALA A 15 -6.53 21.33 16.73
CA ALA A 15 -6.23 20.69 15.44
C ALA A 15 -4.73 20.51 15.18
N ASN A 16 -4.01 19.85 16.08
CA ASN A 16 -2.73 19.23 15.70
C ASN A 16 -3.04 18.06 14.76
N ARG A 17 -3.06 18.32 13.45
CA ARG A 17 -3.08 17.24 12.47
C ARG A 17 -1.71 16.56 12.54
N VAL A 18 -1.69 15.34 13.05
CA VAL A 18 -0.55 14.45 12.85
C VAL A 18 -0.51 14.13 11.36
N ALA A 19 0.41 14.76 10.65
CA ALA A 19 0.68 14.45 9.25
C ALA A 19 1.84 13.46 9.21
N ALA A 20 1.58 12.27 8.69
CA ALA A 20 2.65 11.33 8.37
C ALA A 20 3.48 11.88 7.19
N GLU A 21 4.77 11.59 7.16
CA GLU A 21 5.63 11.97 6.03
C GLU A 21 5.28 11.15 4.77
N ASP A 22 5.30 11.81 3.60
CA ASP A 22 5.11 11.14 2.33
C ASP A 22 6.28 10.20 1.99
N TRP A 23 5.99 9.13 1.26
CA TRP A 23 6.99 8.19 0.73
C TRP A 23 6.93 8.14 -0.80
N PRO A 24 7.42 9.19 -1.49
CA PRO A 24 7.15 9.41 -2.92
C PRO A 24 7.93 8.50 -3.87
N GLN A 25 9.02 7.87 -3.43
CA GLN A 25 9.93 7.14 -4.30
C GLN A 25 10.53 5.90 -3.63
N TRP A 26 11.28 5.12 -4.42
CA TRP A 26 12.10 4.04 -3.88
C TRP A 26 13.04 4.58 -2.80
N ARG A 27 13.01 3.93 -1.63
CA ARG A 27 13.77 4.33 -0.43
C ARG A 27 13.36 5.69 0.17
N GLY A 28 12.18 6.21 -0.16
CA GLY A 28 11.53 7.30 0.57
C GLY A 28 12.02 8.69 0.21
N PRO A 29 11.57 9.72 0.95
CA PRO A 29 11.77 11.13 0.60
C PRO A 29 13.26 11.53 0.52
N HIS A 30 14.12 10.84 1.27
CA HIS A 30 15.56 11.07 1.28
C HIS A 30 16.37 10.00 0.54
N GLY A 31 15.73 8.98 -0.06
CA GLY A 31 16.41 7.90 -0.79
C GLY A 31 17.24 6.96 0.09
N THR A 32 17.12 7.04 1.42
CA THR A 32 17.90 6.25 2.38
C THR A 32 17.22 4.94 2.77
N GLY A 33 15.89 4.89 2.70
CA GLY A 33 15.07 3.76 3.17
C GLY A 33 14.77 3.81 4.66
N ILE A 34 14.98 4.96 5.30
CA ILE A 34 14.77 5.16 6.75
C ILE A 34 13.54 6.04 6.95
N SER A 35 12.60 5.58 7.77
CA SER A 35 11.46 6.37 8.26
C SER A 35 11.83 7.06 9.58
N THR A 36 11.36 8.30 9.76
CA THR A 36 11.52 9.06 11.00
C THR A 36 10.42 8.75 12.03
N GLU A 37 9.45 7.90 11.66
CA GLU A 37 8.27 7.64 12.47
C GLU A 37 8.57 6.83 13.74
N LYS A 38 7.82 7.16 14.79
CA LYS A 38 8.02 6.65 16.15
C LYS A 38 6.77 5.92 16.64
N GLY A 39 6.94 5.11 17.68
CA GLY A 39 5.83 4.36 18.27
C GLY A 39 5.32 3.20 17.41
N ILE A 40 6.09 2.80 16.40
CA ILE A 40 5.79 1.61 15.60
C ILE A 40 6.05 0.37 16.46
N PRO A 41 5.11 -0.60 16.53
CA PRO A 41 5.29 -1.82 17.29
C PRO A 41 6.53 -2.62 16.85
N ALA A 42 7.39 -2.97 17.80
CA ALA A 42 8.55 -3.83 17.53
C ALA A 42 8.18 -5.32 17.36
N ARG A 43 7.00 -5.71 17.86
CA ARG A 43 6.38 -7.01 17.61
C ARG A 43 5.09 -6.75 16.85
N TRP A 44 4.82 -7.56 15.84
CA TRP A 44 3.70 -7.38 14.93
C TRP A 44 2.81 -8.62 14.92
N GLY A 45 1.51 -8.41 15.12
CA GLY A 45 0.47 -9.42 15.11
C GLY A 45 -0.61 -9.16 14.06
N LYS A 46 -1.68 -9.96 14.10
CA LYS A 46 -2.84 -9.76 13.21
C LYS A 46 -3.66 -8.53 13.65
N GLU A 47 -3.67 -8.28 14.95
CA GLU A 47 -4.32 -7.19 15.66
C GLU A 47 -3.74 -5.81 15.31
N ASP A 48 -2.47 -5.74 14.91
CA ASP A 48 -1.82 -4.49 14.50
C ASP A 48 -2.17 -4.07 13.06
N VAL A 49 -2.85 -4.95 12.30
CA VAL A 49 -3.23 -4.65 10.91
C VAL A 49 -4.51 -3.84 10.88
N ARG A 50 -4.40 -2.54 10.60
CA ARG A 50 -5.55 -1.62 10.52
C ARG A 50 -6.53 -1.96 9.39
N TRP A 51 -6.03 -2.40 8.24
CA TRP A 51 -6.85 -2.78 7.09
C TRP A 51 -6.06 -3.66 6.12
N LYS A 52 -6.79 -4.37 5.27
CA LYS A 52 -6.26 -5.14 4.14
C LYS A 52 -7.16 -4.94 2.94
N VAL A 53 -6.58 -4.91 1.75
CA VAL A 53 -7.32 -4.84 0.48
C VAL A 53 -6.75 -5.89 -0.47
N PRO A 54 -7.60 -6.66 -1.18
CA PRO A 54 -7.11 -7.51 -2.25
C PRO A 54 -6.57 -6.63 -3.38
N VAL A 55 -5.35 -6.91 -3.82
CA VAL A 55 -4.74 -6.28 -5.00
C VAL A 55 -4.78 -7.31 -6.13
N GLY A 56 -5.42 -6.97 -7.25
CA GLY A 56 -5.49 -7.83 -8.41
C GLY A 56 -4.15 -7.94 -9.13
N GLY A 57 -3.80 -9.14 -9.58
CA GLY A 57 -2.57 -9.38 -10.32
C GLY A 57 -1.31 -9.53 -9.46
N LEU A 58 -0.14 -9.61 -10.10
CA LEU A 58 1.15 -9.76 -9.43
C LEU A 58 1.86 -8.41 -9.34
N GLY A 59 2.33 -8.02 -8.16
CA GLY A 59 3.11 -6.79 -7.95
C GLY A 59 4.41 -7.07 -7.19
N VAL A 60 5.49 -6.39 -7.58
CA VAL A 60 6.81 -6.42 -6.88
C VAL A 60 7.34 -5.01 -6.59
N SER A 61 6.54 -3.97 -6.85
CA SER A 61 6.93 -2.58 -6.58
C SER A 61 6.90 -2.27 -5.08
N SER A 62 7.77 -1.35 -4.65
CA SER A 62 7.58 -0.67 -3.37
C SER A 62 6.31 0.22 -3.44
N PRO A 63 5.46 0.23 -2.40
CA PRO A 63 4.33 1.15 -2.34
C PRO A 63 4.82 2.60 -2.25
N VAL A 64 4.07 3.52 -2.87
CA VAL A 64 4.25 4.96 -2.73
C VAL A 64 3.12 5.52 -1.87
N VAL A 65 3.46 6.35 -0.90
CA VAL A 65 2.49 7.04 -0.03
C VAL A 65 2.56 8.54 -0.34
N TRP A 66 1.42 9.16 -0.61
CA TRP A 66 1.32 10.60 -0.83
C TRP A 66 -0.01 11.13 -0.31
N GLY A 67 0.04 11.95 0.74
CA GLY A 67 -1.11 12.34 1.53
C GLY A 67 -1.91 11.12 2.00
N ASP A 68 -3.22 11.15 1.77
CA ASP A 68 -4.15 10.07 2.17
C ASP A 68 -4.25 8.92 1.15
N ARG A 69 -3.26 8.76 0.26
CA ARG A 69 -3.29 7.78 -0.83
C ARG A 69 -2.07 6.87 -0.84
N ILE A 70 -2.31 5.61 -1.21
CA ILE A 70 -1.28 4.60 -1.44
C ILE A 70 -1.37 4.16 -2.89
N PHE A 71 -0.24 4.22 -3.59
CA PHE A 71 -0.10 3.81 -4.97
C PHE A 71 0.75 2.54 -5.02
N VAL A 72 0.23 1.53 -5.71
CA VAL A 72 0.92 0.27 -5.99
C VAL A 72 0.79 -0.07 -7.46
N THR A 73 1.78 -0.75 -8.02
CA THR A 73 1.68 -1.31 -9.38
C THR A 73 1.42 -2.80 -9.30
N SER A 74 0.54 -3.28 -10.16
CA SER A 74 0.29 -4.70 -10.33
C SER A 74 0.18 -5.04 -11.81
N GLN A 75 0.57 -6.26 -12.14
CA GLN A 75 0.43 -6.83 -13.47
C GLN A 75 -0.95 -7.48 -13.55
N SER A 76 -1.86 -6.84 -14.29
CA SER A 76 -3.15 -7.41 -14.65
C SER A 76 -3.03 -8.31 -15.88
N GLY A 77 -3.58 -9.51 -15.84
CA GLY A 77 -3.58 -10.45 -16.96
C GLY A 77 -3.38 -11.90 -16.54
N ARG A 78 -3.40 -12.81 -17.51
CA ARG A 78 -2.99 -14.21 -17.37
C ARG A 78 -1.68 -14.35 -18.17
N GLY A 79 -0.62 -14.93 -17.60
CA GLY A 79 0.59 -15.27 -18.36
C GLY A 79 1.75 -15.92 -17.58
N LEU A 80 2.51 -16.76 -18.33
CA LEU A 80 3.61 -17.65 -17.89
C LEU A 80 4.57 -17.00 -16.89
N ARG A 81 4.48 -17.39 -15.61
CA ARG A 81 5.67 -17.35 -14.72
C ARG A 81 6.58 -18.51 -15.10
N ARG A 82 7.53 -18.27 -16.01
CA ARG A 82 8.55 -19.27 -16.35
C ARG A 82 9.37 -19.61 -15.09
N ALA A 83 9.49 -20.90 -14.78
CA ALA A 83 10.35 -21.35 -13.68
C ALA A 83 11.80 -20.95 -13.97
N GLY A 84 12.38 -20.15 -13.08
CA GLY A 84 13.72 -19.57 -13.21
C GLY A 84 13.95 -18.54 -12.10
N SER A 85 15.21 -18.29 -11.74
CA SER A 85 15.60 -17.47 -10.59
C SER A 85 15.37 -15.97 -10.75
N HIS A 86 14.83 -15.48 -11.88
CA HIS A 86 14.52 -14.06 -12.12
C HIS A 86 13.14 -13.89 -12.80
N PRO A 87 12.26 -13.01 -12.30
CA PRO A 87 11.00 -12.71 -12.97
C PRO A 87 11.28 -11.95 -14.28
N LYS A 88 10.94 -12.55 -15.42
CA LYS A 88 10.82 -11.83 -16.69
C LYS A 88 9.42 -11.25 -16.82
N LEU A 89 9.31 -10.02 -17.33
CA LEU A 89 8.04 -9.42 -17.70
C LEU A 89 7.41 -10.22 -18.84
N ALA A 90 6.11 -10.48 -18.76
CA ALA A 90 5.38 -11.15 -19.84
C ALA A 90 5.46 -10.31 -21.13
N GLN A 91 5.82 -10.93 -22.26
CA GLN A 91 5.86 -10.30 -23.57
C GLN A 91 4.94 -11.08 -24.52
N GLY A 92 4.08 -10.36 -25.26
CA GLY A 92 3.24 -10.94 -26.32
C GLY A 92 1.98 -11.72 -25.87
N GLU A 93 1.38 -12.44 -26.81
CA GLU A 93 0.11 -13.19 -26.68
C GLU A 93 0.26 -14.56 -25.95
N GLU A 94 1.49 -14.96 -25.60
CA GLU A 94 1.82 -16.26 -24.96
C GLU A 94 1.23 -16.44 -23.53
N GLY A 95 0.54 -15.43 -22.99
CA GLY A 95 -0.02 -15.47 -21.63
C GLY A 95 -1.45 -16.00 -21.51
N SER A 96 -2.19 -16.13 -22.60
CA SER A 96 -3.65 -16.34 -22.60
C SER A 96 -4.15 -17.63 -21.93
N ALA A 97 -3.28 -18.63 -21.69
CA ALA A 97 -3.64 -19.95 -21.18
C ALA A 97 -3.31 -20.20 -19.69
N GLU A 98 -2.80 -19.23 -18.94
CA GLU A 98 -2.27 -19.46 -17.59
C GLU A 98 -3.25 -19.29 -16.43
N LYS A 99 -3.10 -20.15 -15.41
CA LYS A 99 -3.90 -20.15 -14.17
C LYS A 99 -3.14 -19.46 -13.02
N PRO A 100 -3.72 -18.47 -12.32
CA PRO A 100 -3.03 -17.72 -11.26
C PRO A 100 -2.66 -18.57 -10.04
N LEU A 101 -1.47 -18.34 -9.47
CA LEU A 101 -1.10 -18.84 -8.14
C LEU A 101 -1.87 -18.05 -7.07
N GLY A 102 -2.79 -18.75 -6.39
CA GLY A 102 -3.75 -18.17 -5.44
C GLY A 102 -5.21 -18.29 -5.89
N ALA A 103 -5.47 -18.75 -7.12
CA ALA A 103 -6.81 -19.13 -7.53
C ALA A 103 -7.22 -20.43 -6.81
N VAL A 104 -8.07 -20.30 -5.78
CA VAL A 104 -8.84 -21.43 -5.26
C VAL A 104 -9.62 -22.06 -6.41
N ALA A 105 -9.59 -23.39 -6.49
CA ALA A 105 -10.36 -24.11 -7.49
C ALA A 105 -11.85 -23.78 -7.32
N GLY A 106 -12.43 -23.03 -8.27
CA GLY A 106 -13.87 -22.76 -8.32
C GLY A 106 -14.30 -21.31 -8.57
N ALA A 107 -13.40 -20.32 -8.59
CA ALA A 107 -13.79 -18.95 -8.92
C ALA A 107 -13.99 -18.77 -10.44
N THR A 108 -15.24 -18.79 -10.89
CA THR A 108 -15.66 -18.44 -12.26
C THR A 108 -15.54 -16.93 -12.48
N PRO A 109 -14.89 -16.46 -13.57
CA PRO A 109 -14.87 -15.04 -13.91
C PRO A 109 -16.22 -14.65 -14.53
N GLY A 110 -16.97 -13.76 -13.88
CA GLY A 110 -18.28 -13.31 -14.39
C GLY A 110 -19.14 -12.49 -13.42
N GLU A 111 -18.82 -12.46 -12.13
CA GLU A 111 -19.42 -11.52 -11.18
C GLU A 111 -18.32 -10.76 -10.43
N ALA A 112 -17.95 -9.61 -11.00
CA ALA A 112 -17.35 -8.39 -10.42
C ALA A 112 -16.44 -7.70 -11.45
#